data_AF-A0A0H4J122-F1
#
_entry.id   AF-A0A0H4J122-F1
#
_cell.length_a   1.000
_cell.length_b   1.000
_cell.length_c   1.000
_cell.angle_alpha   90.00
_cell.angle_beta   90.00
_cell.angle_gamma   90.00
#
_symmetry.space_group_name_H-M   'P 1'
#
loop_
_entity.id
_entity.type
_entity.pdbx_description
1 polymer ?
#
loop_
_entity_poly.entity_id
_entity_poly.type
_entity_poly.pdbx_seq_one_letter_code
_entity_poly.pdbx_strand_id
1 'polypeptide(L)'
;MKKLLLVFLFVCSANANDGIPDRFDNDFDNDGIMNQFDYDADNDGIMNQFDYDADNDGIMNQFDYDSDNDGIMNQFDNDRDNDGIMNQFDNDHDNVVW
;
A
#
# COMPACT_ATOMS: atom_id res chain seq x y z
N MET A 1 -36.40 -6.62 -5.97
CA MET A 1 -35.33 -7.53 -5.54
C MET A 1 -34.05 -6.72 -5.48
N LYS A 2 -33.68 -6.21 -4.31
CA LYS A 2 -32.45 -5.44 -4.14
C LYS A 2 -31.31 -6.44 -4.24
N LYS A 3 -30.47 -6.33 -5.26
CA LYS A 3 -29.19 -7.05 -5.29
C LYS A 3 -28.45 -6.61 -4.04
N LEU A 4 -28.29 -7.53 -3.10
CA LEU A 4 -27.36 -7.41 -1.98
C LEU A 4 -25.99 -7.36 -2.66
N LEU A 5 -25.50 -6.15 -2.94
CA LEU A 5 -24.15 -5.94 -3.41
C LEU A 5 -23.28 -6.36 -2.23
N LEU A 6 -22.68 -7.54 -2.37
CA LEU A 6 -21.73 -8.08 -1.44
C LEU A 6 -20.58 -7.05 -1.38
N VAL A 7 -20.49 -6.33 -0.27
CA VAL A 7 -19.38 -5.43 0.06
C VAL A 7 -18.18 -6.31 0.41
N PHE A 8 -17.59 -6.90 -0.62
CA PHE A 8 -16.34 -7.67 -0.64
C PHE A 8 -15.62 -7.42 -1.97
N LEU A 9 -15.89 -6.27 -2.59
CA LEU A 9 -15.31 -5.91 -3.87
C LEU A 9 -14.35 -4.74 -3.61
N PHE A 10 -13.08 -5.09 -3.59
CA PHE A 10 -12.02 -4.31 -4.22
C PHE A 10 -11.99 -2.84 -3.79
N VAL A 11 -11.32 -2.57 -2.67
CA VAL A 11 -10.35 -1.47 -2.71
C VAL A 11 -9.09 -2.13 -3.25
N CYS A 12 -9.04 -2.22 -4.56
CA CYS A 12 -7.87 -2.59 -5.37
C CYS A 12 -8.07 -1.65 -6.55
N SER A 13 -7.86 -0.39 -6.22
CA SER A 13 -7.85 0.70 -7.18
C SER A 13 -6.39 0.79 -7.55
N ALA A 14 -6.03 0.25 -8.72
CA ALA A 14 -4.71 0.41 -9.30
C ALA A 14 -4.41 1.91 -9.38
N ASN A 15 -3.71 2.45 -8.38
CA ASN A 15 -3.64 3.89 -8.17
C ASN A 15 -2.73 4.59 -9.18
N ALA A 16 -1.85 3.85 -9.87
CA ALA A 16 -0.95 4.43 -10.87
C ALA A 16 -1.32 4.26 -12.36
N ASN A 17 -2.27 3.39 -12.73
CA ASN A 17 -2.56 3.04 -14.15
C ASN A 17 -1.31 2.68 -14.99
N ASP A 18 -0.27 2.16 -14.35
CA ASP A 18 1.04 1.83 -14.93
C ASP A 18 1.08 0.41 -15.55
N GLY A 19 0.14 -0.46 -15.16
CA GLY A 19 0.02 -1.83 -15.61
C GLY A 19 0.79 -2.84 -14.76
N ILE A 20 1.34 -2.43 -13.62
CA ILE A 20 1.88 -3.33 -12.60
C ILE A 20 0.70 -3.74 -11.69
N PRO A 21 0.49 -5.05 -11.46
CA PRO A 21 -0.48 -5.47 -10.45
C PRO A 21 0.00 -5.06 -9.05
N ASP A 22 -0.87 -4.47 -8.23
CA ASP A 22 -0.61 -3.99 -6.86
C ASP A 22 0.28 -4.94 -6.03
N ARG A 23 0.03 -6.25 -6.12
CA ARG A 23 0.86 -7.33 -5.53
C ARG A 23 2.33 -7.45 -5.95
N PHE A 24 2.77 -6.58 -6.84
CA PHE A 24 4.13 -6.46 -7.33
C PHE A 24 4.54 -5.00 -7.50
N ASP A 25 3.69 -4.07 -7.05
CA ASP A 25 3.94 -2.65 -7.08
C ASP A 25 4.66 -2.24 -5.81
N ASN A 26 5.76 -1.53 -5.98
CA ASN A 26 6.59 -0.99 -4.91
C ASN A 26 6.99 0.46 -5.17
N ASP A 27 6.23 1.14 -6.03
CA ASP A 27 6.38 2.50 -6.50
C ASP A 27 4.97 3.09 -6.75
N PHE A 28 4.27 3.43 -5.66
CA PHE A 28 2.84 3.73 -5.67
C PHE A 28 2.48 4.92 -6.58
N ASP A 29 3.36 5.92 -6.67
CA ASP A 29 3.17 7.09 -7.53
C ASP A 29 3.83 6.98 -8.91
N ASN A 30 4.64 5.93 -9.11
CA ASN A 30 5.35 5.62 -10.35
C ASN A 30 6.36 6.70 -10.79
N ASP A 31 7.02 7.37 -9.84
CA ASP A 31 8.06 8.36 -10.14
C ASP A 31 9.45 7.76 -10.37
N GLY A 32 9.60 6.46 -10.11
CA GLY A 32 10.84 5.70 -10.26
C GLY A 32 11.70 5.61 -9.00
N ILE A 33 11.20 6.09 -7.86
CA ILE A 33 11.74 5.90 -6.52
C ILE A 33 10.87 4.83 -5.84
N MET A 34 11.48 3.78 -5.29
CA MET A 34 10.71 2.79 -4.55
C MET A 34 10.13 3.42 -3.28
N ASN A 35 8.93 3.00 -2.87
CA ASN A 35 8.20 3.49 -1.68
C ASN A 35 9.10 3.66 -0.45
N GLN A 36 9.94 2.66 -0.14
CA GLN A 36 10.89 2.69 1.00
C GLN A 36 11.93 3.83 0.94
N PHE A 37 12.21 4.35 -0.26
CA PHE A 37 13.16 5.43 -0.51
C PHE A 37 12.49 6.75 -0.89
N ASP A 38 11.17 6.78 -1.01
CA ASP A 38 10.40 7.97 -1.27
C ASP A 38 9.98 8.66 0.02
N TYR A 39 10.02 9.98 0.04
CA TYR A 39 9.53 10.78 1.16
C TYR A 39 8.03 11.07 1.07
N ASP A 40 7.41 10.86 -0.08
CA ASP A 40 6.01 11.15 -0.43
C ASP A 40 5.52 10.07 -1.42
N ALA A 41 5.43 8.82 -0.93
CA ALA A 41 5.37 7.61 -1.76
C ALA A 41 4.13 7.53 -2.66
N ASP A 42 3.04 8.20 -2.28
CA ASP A 42 1.81 8.27 -3.05
C ASP A 42 1.63 9.65 -3.76
N ASN A 43 2.57 10.57 -3.53
CA ASN A 43 2.66 11.90 -4.14
C ASN A 43 1.40 12.75 -3.96
N ASP A 44 0.76 12.63 -2.80
CA ASP A 44 -0.39 13.46 -2.44
C ASP A 44 0.03 14.84 -1.88
N GLY A 45 1.33 15.02 -1.61
CA GLY A 45 1.94 16.23 -1.08
C GLY A 45 2.06 16.25 0.45
N ILE A 46 1.78 15.13 1.12
CA ILE A 46 1.98 14.89 2.55
C ILE A 46 3.12 13.89 2.71
N MET A 47 4.22 14.35 3.31
CA MET A 47 5.35 13.46 3.60
C MET A 47 4.92 12.24 4.42
N ASN A 48 5.39 11.04 4.07
CA ASN A 48 4.97 9.74 4.64
C ASN A 48 4.83 9.75 6.18
N GLN A 49 5.76 10.41 6.90
CA GLN A 49 5.71 10.50 8.37
C GLN A 49 4.49 11.26 8.95
N PHE A 50 3.80 12.04 8.13
CA PHE A 50 2.62 12.83 8.47
C PHE A 50 1.38 12.37 7.71
N ASP A 51 1.53 11.40 6.82
CA ASP A 51 0.45 10.86 6.03
C ASP A 51 -0.28 9.76 6.81
N TYR A 52 -1.60 9.77 6.67
CA TYR A 52 -2.50 8.81 7.31
C TYR A 52 -3.07 7.81 6.31
N ASP A 53 -2.71 7.87 5.03
CA ASP A 53 -3.23 7.06 3.92
C ASP A 53 -2.11 6.81 2.88
N ALA A 54 -1.06 6.08 3.29
CA ALA A 54 0.27 6.05 2.65
C ALA A 54 0.32 5.40 1.25
N ASP A 55 -0.72 4.68 0.86
CA ASP A 55 -0.89 4.05 -0.46
C ASP A 55 -2.05 4.69 -1.27
N ASN A 56 -2.68 5.73 -0.69
CA ASN A 56 -3.80 6.48 -1.24
C ASN A 56 -4.99 5.59 -1.66
N ASP A 57 -5.22 4.47 -0.98
CA ASP A 57 -6.32 3.55 -1.29
C ASP A 57 -7.66 4.06 -0.73
N GLY A 58 -7.62 5.08 0.13
CA GLY A 58 -8.77 5.71 0.78
C GLY A 58 -9.13 5.10 2.13
N ILE A 59 -8.31 4.19 2.66
CA ILE A 59 -8.40 3.56 3.97
C ILE A 59 -7.22 4.07 4.80
N MET A 60 -7.52 4.83 5.85
CA MET A 60 -6.47 5.29 6.76
C MET A 60 -5.60 4.12 7.27
N ASN A 61 -4.27 4.29 7.29
CA ASN A 61 -3.24 3.32 7.72
C ASN A 61 -3.61 2.53 8.99
N GLN A 62 -4.28 3.16 9.96
CA GLN A 62 -4.70 2.50 11.21
C GLN A 62 -5.86 1.49 11.06
N PHE A 63 -6.61 1.57 9.97
CA PHE A 63 -7.77 0.74 9.62
C PHE A 63 -7.54 -0.07 8.36
N ASP A 64 -6.46 0.20 7.66
CA ASP A 64 -6.00 -0.59 6.55
C ASP A 64 -5.36 -1.89 7.07
N TYR A 65 -5.75 -3.00 6.44
CA TYR A 65 -5.35 -4.35 6.77
C TYR A 65 -4.60 -5.02 5.62
N ASP A 66 -4.32 -4.31 4.52
CA ASP A 66 -3.74 -4.80 3.27
C ASP A 66 -2.88 -3.68 2.63
N SER A 67 -1.79 -3.30 3.30
CA SER A 67 -1.10 -2.01 3.09
C SER A 67 -0.26 -1.87 1.83
N ASP A 68 -0.02 -2.97 1.13
CA ASP A 68 0.55 -3.00 -0.21
C ASP A 68 -0.50 -3.32 -1.28
N ASN A 69 -1.78 -3.45 -0.86
CA ASN A 69 -2.90 -3.83 -1.70
C ASN A 69 -2.69 -5.12 -2.52
N ASP A 70 -1.87 -6.07 -2.04
CA ASP A 70 -1.57 -7.31 -2.76
C ASP A 70 -2.70 -8.36 -2.69
N GLY A 71 -3.69 -8.13 -1.84
CA GLY A 71 -4.83 -9.00 -1.58
C GLY A 71 -4.60 -10.03 -0.48
N ILE A 72 -3.47 -9.96 0.22
CA ILE A 72 -3.09 -10.75 1.38
C ILE A 72 -3.04 -9.82 2.59
N MET A 73 -4.07 -9.92 3.43
CA MET A 73 -4.11 -9.14 4.68
C MET A 73 -2.77 -9.17 5.44
N ASN A 74 -2.31 -8.02 5.92
CA ASN A 74 -1.06 -7.76 6.67
C ASN A 74 -0.73 -8.85 7.72
N GLN A 75 -1.73 -9.42 8.39
CA GLN A 75 -1.55 -10.46 9.40
C GLN A 75 -1.09 -11.82 8.83
N PHE A 76 -1.32 -12.07 7.54
CA PHE A 76 -0.98 -13.28 6.79
C PHE A 76 0.08 -13.05 5.73
N ASP A 77 0.42 -11.79 5.48
CA ASP A 77 1.44 -11.43 4.54
C ASP A 77 2.85 -11.41 5.18
N ASN A 78 3.84 -11.84 4.40
CA ASN A 78 5.23 -11.96 4.81
C ASN A 78 6.10 -10.80 4.31
N ASP A 79 5.56 -9.83 3.59
CA ASP A 79 6.25 -8.74 2.89
C ASP A 79 5.29 -7.53 2.75
N ARG A 80 4.93 -6.90 3.89
CA ARG A 80 3.70 -6.07 4.04
C ARG A 80 3.69 -4.77 3.25
N ASP A 81 4.86 -4.34 2.84
CA ASP A 81 5.11 -3.13 2.06
C ASP A 81 5.63 -3.47 0.64
N ASN A 82 5.68 -4.76 0.31
CA ASN A 82 6.09 -5.32 -0.98
C ASN A 82 7.48 -4.82 -1.44
N ASP A 83 8.38 -4.57 -0.50
CA ASP A 83 9.71 -4.04 -0.78
C ASP A 83 10.73 -5.16 -1.18
N GLY A 84 10.32 -6.42 -1.02
CA GLY A 84 11.09 -7.61 -1.35
C GLY A 84 11.94 -8.15 -0.20
N ILE A 85 11.83 -7.55 0.99
CA ILE A 85 12.47 -7.96 2.24
C ILE A 85 11.38 -8.49 3.17
N MET A 86 11.45 -9.79 3.44
CA MET A 86 10.49 -10.42 4.34
C MET A 86 10.39 -9.70 5.70
N ASN A 87 9.16 -9.52 6.21
CA ASN A 87 8.76 -8.95 7.51
C ASN A 87 9.53 -9.44 8.76
N GLN A 88 10.37 -10.47 8.67
CA GLN A 88 11.24 -10.91 9.78
C GLN A 88 12.66 -10.34 9.71
N PHE A 89 13.04 -9.75 8.57
CA PHE A 89 14.36 -9.22 8.24
C PHE A 89 14.34 -7.74 7.87
N ASP A 90 13.18 -7.26 7.46
CA ASP A 90 12.85 -5.85 7.34
C ASP A 90 12.88 -5.20 8.77
N ASN A 91 13.33 -3.95 8.91
CA ASN A 91 13.29 -3.23 10.21
C ASN A 91 12.51 -1.91 10.12
N ASP A 92 11.89 -1.69 8.97
CA ASP A 92 11.18 -0.54 8.47
C ASP A 92 9.75 -0.91 8.01
N HIS A 93 9.24 -2.06 8.53
CA HIS A 93 7.93 -2.74 8.40
C HIS A 93 6.66 -1.89 8.26
N ASP A 94 6.77 -0.58 8.38
CA ASP A 94 5.71 0.39 8.39
C ASP A 94 5.77 1.41 7.24
N ASN A 95 6.70 1.32 6.27
CA ASN A 95 6.90 2.37 5.25
C ASN A 95 7.14 3.75 5.90
N VAL A 96 7.55 3.79 7.17
CA VAL A 96 7.88 5.01 7.91
C VAL A 96 9.36 4.96 8.27
N VAL A 97 10.19 5.50 7.39
CA VAL A 97 11.57 5.82 7.75
C VAL A 97 11.55 6.81 8.93
N TRP A 98 12.09 6.40 10.09
CA TRP A 98 12.39 7.29 11.22
C TRP A 98 13.64 8.14 10.98
#